data_AF-A0A846ZFA2-F1
#
_entry.id   AF-A0A846ZFA2-F1
#
_cell.length_a   1.000
_cell.length_b   1.000
_cell.length_c   1.000
_cell.angle_alpha   90.00
_cell.angle_beta   90.00
_cell.angle_gamma   90.00
#
_symmetry.space_group_name_H-M   'P 1'
#
loop_
_entity.id
_entity.type
_entity.pdbx_description
1 polymer ?
#
loop_
_entity_poly.entity_id
_entity_poly.type
_entity_poly.pdbx_seq_one_letter_code
_entity_poly.pdbx_strand_id
1 'polypeptide(L)' 'MKKSTLYATIFAVILMFVSLVSWVLKQDTLAILAANFGLMVLAVVTLWENRQNLTL' A
#
# COMPACT_ATOMS: atom_id res chain seq x y z
N MET A 1 2.70 10.67 -12.61
CA MET A 1 2.01 10.35 -11.35
C MET A 1 1.56 11.64 -10.69
N LYS A 2 0.30 11.70 -10.25
CA LYS A 2 -0.16 12.82 -9.42
C LYS A 2 0.61 12.81 -8.09
N LYS A 3 0.79 13.98 -7.47
CA LYS A 3 1.47 14.10 -6.16
C LYS A 3 0.85 13.14 -5.12
N SER A 4 -0.47 12.99 -5.14
CA SER A 4 -1.20 12.03 -4.29
C SER A 4 -0.78 10.58 -4.50
N THR A 5 -0.62 10.13 -5.76
CA THR A 5 -0.13 8.78 -6.07
C THR A 5 1.29 8.58 -5.57
N LEU A 6 2.16 9.58 -5.72
CA LEU A 6 3.53 9.51 -5.23
C LEU A 6 3.58 9.32 -3.71
N TYR A 7 2.82 10.11 -2.94
CA TYR A 7 2.77 9.98 -1.49
C TYR A 7 2.21 8.62 -1.05
N ALA A 8 1.18 8.12 -1.73
CA ALA A 8 0.62 6.80 -1.46
C ALA A 8 1.62 5.68 -1.74
N THR A 9 2.39 5.78 -2.83
CA THR A 9 3.46 4.82 -3.15
C THR A 9 4.56 4.84 -2.10
N ILE A 10 5.03 6.02 -1.67
CA ILE A 10 6.03 6.13 -0.59
C ILE A 10 5.50 5.49 0.70
N PHE A 11 4.25 5.77 1.08
CA PHE A 11 3.62 5.19 2.25
C PHE A 11 3.51 3.66 2.18
N ALA A 12 3.14 3.11 1.03
CA ALA A 12 3.08 1.67 0.82
C ALA A 12 4.46 0.99 0.91
N VAL A 13 5.51 1.65 0.41
CA VAL A 13 6.90 1.16 0.56
C VAL A 13 7.32 1.13 2.03
N ILE A 14 6.95 2.15 2.81
CA ILE A 14 7.21 2.16 4.25
C ILE A 14 6.47 1.01 4.94
N LEU A 15 5.21 0.76 4.61
CA LEU A 15 4.45 -0.37 5.15
C LEU A 15 5.03 -1.73 4.77
N MET A 16 5.55 -1.86 3.55
CA MET A 16 6.25 -3.07 3.11
C MET A 16 7.54 -3.29 3.92
N PHE A 17 8.28 -2.23 4.21
CA PHE A 17 9.44 -2.30 5.09
C PHE A 17 9.05 -2.69 6.53
N VAL A 18 8.01 -2.07 7.09
CA VAL A 18 7.47 -2.43 8.42
C VAL A 18 7.04 -3.90 8.44
N SER A 19 6.37 -4.39 7.40
CA SER A 19 6.00 -5.80 7.27
C SER A 19 7.21 -6.72 7.35
N LEU A 20 8.29 -6.41 6.64
CA LEU A 20 9.53 -7.20 6.65
C LEU A 20 10.16 -7.22 8.05
N VAL A 21 10.27 -6.05 8.69
CA VAL A 21 10.82 -5.95 10.05
C VAL A 21 9.96 -6.73 11.04
N SER A 22 8.63 -6.61 10.99
CA SER A 22 7.72 -7.37 11.84
C SER A 22 7.88 -8.89 11.65
N TRP A 23 8.06 -9.36 10.42
CA TRP A 23 8.31 -10.77 10.13
C TRP A 23 9.65 -11.24 10.74
N VAL A 24 10.72 -10.46 10.59
CA VAL A 24 12.03 -10.75 11.21
C VAL A 24 11.93 -10.85 12.74
N LEU A 25 11.08 -10.03 13.35
CA LEU A 25 10.83 -10.02 14.80
C LEU A 25 9.80 -11.07 15.26
N LYS A 26 9.38 -11.99 14.39
CA LYS A 26 8.34 -13.01 14.64
C LYS A 26 6.99 -12.43 15.09
N GLN A 27 6.65 -11.23 14.62
CA GLN A 27 5.36 -10.58 14.81
C GLN A 27 4.48 -10.80 13.58
N ASP A 28 4.12 -12.06 13.32
CA ASP A 28 3.48 -12.49 12.07
C ASP A 28 2.16 -11.74 11.79
N THR A 29 1.34 -11.51 12.82
CA THR A 29 0.09 -10.76 12.69
C THR A 29 0.31 -9.33 12.19
N LEU A 30 1.33 -8.64 12.72
CA LEU A 30 1.66 -7.27 12.30
C LEU A 30 2.27 -7.25 10.90
N ALA A 31 3.10 -8.24 10.57
CA ALA A 31 3.66 -8.37 9.22
C ALA A 31 2.56 -8.49 8.17
N ILE A 32 1.62 -9.42 8.38
CA ILE A 32 0.49 -9.65 7.47
C ILE A 32 -0.39 -8.39 7.38
N LEU A 33 -0.68 -7.74 8.50
CA LEU A 33 -1.54 -6.55 8.51
C LEU A 33 -0.89 -5.38 7.76
N ALA A 34 0.40 -5.11 7.99
CA ALA A 34 1.12 -4.03 7.33
C ALA A 34 1.21 -4.25 5.80
N ALA A 35 1.51 -5.47 5.37
CA ALA A 35 1.55 -5.81 3.95
C ALA A 35 0.18 -5.62 3.27
N ASN A 36 -0.89 -6.14 3.87
CA ASN A 36 -2.23 -6.02 3.30
C ASN A 36 -2.72 -4.57 3.29
N PHE A 37 -2.41 -3.79 4.31
CA PHE A 37 -2.78 -2.38 4.36
C PHE A 37 -2.03 -1.56 3.28
N GLY A 38 -0.74 -1.82 3.06
CA GLY A 38 0.01 -1.19 1.98
C GLY A 38 -0.57 -1.52 0.61
N LEU A 39 -0.96 -2.78 0.39
CA LEU A 39 -1.58 -3.22 -0.85
C LEU A 39 -2.98 -2.61 -1.05
N MET A 40 -3.78 -2.52 0.01
CA MET A 40 -5.09 -1.87 -0.02
C MET A 40 -4.98 -0.38 -0.40
N VAL A 41 -4.04 0.36 0.20
CA VAL A 41 -3.82 1.78 -0.13
C VAL A 41 -3.45 1.95 -1.59
N LEU A 42 -2.54 1.13 -2.11
CA LEU A 42 -2.17 1.16 -3.52
C LEU A 42 -3.37 0.84 -4.42
N ALA A 43 -4.12 -0.22 -4.13
CA ALA A 43 -5.29 -0.61 -4.91
C ALA A 43 -6.33 0.52 -4.98
N VAL A 44 -6.67 1.14 -3.84
CA VAL A 44 -7.61 2.26 -3.78
C VAL A 44 -7.12 3.45 -4.61
N VAL A 45 -5.84 3.81 -4.49
CA VAL A 45 -5.28 4.94 -5.21
C VAL A 45 -5.20 4.68 -6.71
N THR A 46 -4.83 3.47 -7.12
CA THR A 46 -4.82 3.06 -8.53
C THR A 46 -6.23 3.08 -9.12
N LEU A 47 -7.23 2.55 -8.42
CA LEU A 47 -8.63 2.62 -8.86
C LEU A 47 -9.12 4.07 -8.95
N TRP A 48 -8.78 4.90 -7.95
CA TRP A 48 -9.13 6.30 -7.94
C TRP A 48 -8.51 7.08 -9.10
N GLU A 49 -7.25 6.80 -9.44
CA GLU A 49 -6.56 7.44 -10.56
C GLU A 49 -7.15 7.01 -11.91
N ASN A 50 -7.60 5.76 -12.02
CA ASN A 50 -8.17 5.17 -13.25
C ASN A 50 -9.70 5.23 -13.34
N ARG A 51 -10.40 5.84 -12.38
CA ARG A 51 -11.87 5.86 -12.30
C ARG A 51 -12.58 6.34 -13.58
N GLN A 52 -11.94 7.25 -14.33
CA GLN A 52 -12.49 7.78 -15.58
C GLN A 52 -12.43 6.78 -16.74
N ASN A 53 -11.48 5.83 -16.71
CA ASN A 53 -11.37 4.74 -17.68
C ASN A 53 -12.27 3.54 -17.31
N LEU A 54 -12.77 3.48 -16.08
CA LEU A 54 -13.66 2.42 -15.57
C LEU A 54 -15.15 2.76 -15.72
N THR A 55 -15.48 3.99 -16.14
CA THR A 55 -16.86 4.50 -16.23
C THR A 55 -17.29 4.82 -17.68
N LEU A 56 -16.52 4.34 -18.66
CA LEU A 56 -16.85 4.29 -20.09
C LEU A 56 -17.33 2.87 -20.45
#